data_AF-A0A176W2G9-F1
#
_entry.id   AF-A0A176W2G9-F1
#
_cell.length_a   1.000
_cell.length_b   1.000
_cell.length_c   1.000
_cell.angle_alpha   90.00
_cell.angle_beta   90.00
_cell.angle_gamma   90.00
#
_symmetry.space_group_name_H-M   'P 1'
#
loop_
_entity.id
_entity.type
_entity.pdbx_description
1 polymer ?
#
loop_
_entity_poly.entity_id
_entity_poly.type
_entity_poly.pdbx_seq_one_letter_code
_entity_poly.pdbx_strand_id
1 'polypeptide(L)'
;MGQKEISVAVPADSAAQGQSMQFPHLDETLEILKTSDNRSILDRYKWETSLRDGMQEAGSKPAFVFPVMDMKHQSSQDHALRERLVKDIGLAAEEWGFFLVKNHTIPRDLIDKMMSYGHNFFSLPKEKKEEAVFNLTVHPGKNPYYQGYGGRFQHLQEKVPWLEHLGELEHPVSGVKNLASILWPESNESASFCEAVKTFSEAIRQLGIQIFELLAEHLKLERDFFSKHFAEDKAYQTNWRFNHYPPCPAPDFVLGLGPHTDPNALTIIVQGDVAGYQLLKNDFWFQVEPVPDTLLVNIGTALQVIFTSFLTSSFSSAILQKNMTNLVPTRLAVLS
;
A
#
# COMPACT_ATOMS: atom_id res chain seq x y z
N MET A 1 -21.97 22.60 -10.67
CA MET A 1 -21.34 22.45 -9.34
C MET A 1 -19.95 21.91 -9.58
N GLY A 2 -18.92 22.70 -9.22
CA GLY A 2 -17.55 22.47 -9.67
C GLY A 2 -16.92 21.23 -9.04
N GLN A 3 -16.46 20.31 -9.88
CA GLN A 3 -15.53 19.27 -9.49
C GLN A 3 -14.22 19.95 -9.06
N LYS A 4 -13.83 19.79 -7.79
CA LYS A 4 -12.46 20.08 -7.37
C LYS A 4 -11.59 18.95 -7.94
N GLU A 5 -10.93 19.21 -9.07
CA GLU A 5 -9.76 18.42 -9.47
C GLU A 5 -8.69 18.61 -8.39
N ILE A 6 -8.48 17.58 -7.58
CA ILE A 6 -7.28 17.51 -6.75
C ILE A 6 -6.20 16.94 -7.67
N SER A 7 -5.40 17.84 -8.23
CA SER A 7 -4.22 17.48 -9.01
C SER A 7 -3.29 16.64 -8.13
N VAL A 8 -2.99 15.42 -8.54
CA VAL A 8 -1.86 14.67 -8.01
C VAL A 8 -0.61 15.47 -8.37
N ALA A 9 -0.02 16.13 -7.38
CA ALA A 9 1.28 16.74 -7.56
C ALA A 9 2.30 15.62 -7.74
N VAL A 10 2.64 15.32 -9.00
CA VAL A 10 3.90 14.66 -9.35
C VAL A 10 4.93 15.79 -9.40
N PRO A 11 5.82 15.95 -8.42
CA PRO A 11 6.83 17.01 -8.50
C PRO A 11 7.76 16.68 -9.66
N ALA A 12 8.00 17.68 -10.52
CA ALA A 12 8.93 17.56 -11.63
C ALA A 12 10.34 17.18 -11.12
N ASP A 13 10.99 16.28 -11.86
CA ASP A 13 12.37 15.84 -11.64
C ASP A 13 13.33 17.03 -11.57
N SER A 14 13.86 17.29 -10.38
CA SER A 14 15.15 17.97 -10.25
C SER A 14 16.18 16.92 -9.87
N ALA A 15 17.02 16.56 -10.83
CA ALA A 15 18.15 15.65 -10.64
C ALA A 15 19.02 16.13 -9.47
N ALA A 16 18.99 15.39 -8.35
CA ALA A 16 19.80 15.67 -7.18
C ALA A 16 21.19 15.02 -7.34
N GLN A 17 22.13 15.77 -7.92
CA GLN A 17 23.56 15.47 -7.78
C GLN A 17 24.09 16.08 -6.47
N GLY A 18 24.61 15.24 -5.58
CA GLY A 18 25.65 15.63 -4.60
C GLY A 18 25.28 16.59 -3.46
N GLN A 19 24.02 16.74 -3.07
CA GLN A 19 23.67 17.54 -1.89
C GLN A 19 23.86 16.75 -0.60
N SER A 20 24.53 17.37 0.39
CA SER A 20 24.45 16.95 1.79
C SER A 20 23.00 16.70 2.18
N MET A 21 22.70 15.62 2.90
CA MET A 21 21.32 15.30 3.29
C MET A 21 20.67 16.49 4.00
N GLN A 22 19.75 17.18 3.32
CA GLN A 22 19.21 18.48 3.76
C GLN A 22 18.27 18.32 4.95
N PHE A 23 17.62 17.16 5.06
CA PHE A 23 16.61 16.88 6.07
C PHE A 23 16.97 15.71 6.96
N PRO A 24 16.56 15.74 8.24
CA PRO A 24 16.79 14.64 9.16
C PRO A 24 16.05 13.37 8.73
N HIS A 25 16.61 12.23 9.11
CA HIS A 25 15.98 10.93 9.08
C HIS A 25 14.78 10.90 10.05
N LEU A 26 13.83 9.99 9.85
CA LEU A 26 12.69 9.87 10.75
C LEU A 26 13.13 9.53 12.19
N ASP A 27 14.08 8.59 12.36
CA ASP A 27 14.74 8.32 13.65
C ASP A 27 15.36 9.57 14.29
N GLU A 28 16.05 10.42 13.51
CA GLU A 28 16.62 11.69 14.02
C GLU A 28 15.51 12.66 14.43
N THR A 29 14.43 12.72 13.66
CA THR A 29 13.25 13.53 13.95
C THR A 29 12.59 13.08 15.26
N LEU A 30 12.48 11.76 15.48
CA LEU A 30 11.96 11.18 16.72
C LEU A 30 12.81 11.56 17.94
N GLU A 31 14.14 11.49 17.82
CA GLU A 31 15.05 11.91 18.91
C GLU A 31 14.96 13.42 19.20
N ILE A 32 14.83 14.26 18.16
CA ILE A 32 14.61 15.69 18.33
C ILE A 32 13.30 15.95 19.11
N LEU A 33 12.23 15.21 18.80
CA LEU A 33 10.94 15.39 19.47
C LEU A 33 10.94 14.94 20.92
N LYS A 34 11.74 13.93 21.30
CA LYS A 34 11.91 13.51 22.70
C LYS A 34 12.59 14.56 23.58
N THR A 35 13.44 15.39 22.98
CA THR A 35 14.28 16.39 23.70
C THR A 35 13.70 17.80 23.67
N SER A 36 12.83 18.10 22.70
CA SER A 36 12.06 19.34 22.67
C SER A 36 10.79 19.19 23.51
N ASP A 37 10.16 20.32 23.88
CA ASP A 37 8.98 20.38 24.76
C ASP A 37 7.72 19.85 24.03
N ASN A 38 7.75 18.57 23.62
CA ASN A 38 6.74 17.66 23.02
C ASN A 38 5.74 18.20 21.98
N ARG A 39 5.83 19.46 21.53
CA ARG A 39 4.73 20.15 20.82
C ARG A 39 5.10 20.80 19.49
N SER A 40 6.38 20.88 19.11
CA SER A 40 6.74 21.42 17.80
C SER A 40 7.27 20.33 16.87
N ILE A 41 6.35 19.51 16.34
CA ILE A 41 6.66 18.72 15.15
C ILE A 41 7.17 19.65 14.03
N LEU A 42 8.22 19.23 13.31
CA LEU A 42 8.79 20.03 12.23
C LEU A 42 7.71 20.35 11.19
N ASP A 43 7.68 21.60 10.72
CA ASP A 43 6.60 22.11 9.86
C ASP A 43 6.39 21.26 8.59
N ARG A 44 7.44 20.65 8.05
CA ARG A 44 7.34 19.79 6.87
C ARG A 44 6.45 18.56 7.05
N TYR A 45 6.27 18.08 8.29
CA TYR A 45 5.37 16.97 8.58
C TYR A 45 3.95 17.42 8.90
N LYS A 46 3.69 18.72 9.04
CA LYS A 46 2.34 19.23 9.36
C LYS A 46 1.44 19.10 8.14
N TRP A 47 0.31 18.46 8.33
CA TRP A 47 -0.77 18.39 7.34
C TRP A 47 -1.89 19.36 7.73
N GLU A 48 -2.52 19.95 6.71
CA GLU A 48 -3.69 20.81 6.88
C GLU A 48 -4.83 20.05 7.57
N THR A 49 -5.50 20.70 8.52
CA THR A 49 -6.67 20.16 9.24
C THR A 49 -7.74 19.66 8.27
N SER A 50 -7.92 20.29 7.11
CA SER A 50 -8.88 19.87 6.09
C SER A 50 -8.58 18.48 5.49
N LEU A 51 -7.30 18.09 5.40
CA LEU A 51 -6.87 16.80 4.84
C LEU A 51 -6.83 15.71 5.92
N ARG A 52 -6.65 16.11 7.18
CA ARG A 52 -6.65 15.21 8.34
C ARG A 52 -8.07 14.94 8.86
N ASP A 53 -8.83 16.01 9.08
CA ASP A 53 -10.09 16.02 9.83
C ASP A 53 -11.28 16.46 8.94
N GLY A 54 -10.98 17.11 7.81
CA GLY A 54 -11.94 17.92 7.03
C GLY A 54 -12.93 17.18 6.14
N MET A 55 -13.16 15.90 6.37
CA MET A 55 -14.26 15.14 5.78
C MET A 55 -14.82 14.34 6.92
N GLN A 56 -15.83 14.91 7.58
CA GLN A 56 -16.42 14.54 8.88
C GLN A 56 -15.91 13.17 9.37
N GLU A 57 -15.06 13.14 10.39
CA GLU A 57 -14.88 11.88 11.14
C GLU A 57 -16.28 11.38 11.45
N ALA A 58 -16.54 10.09 11.20
CA ALA A 58 -17.80 9.46 11.57
C ALA A 58 -17.92 9.36 13.11
N GLY A 59 -17.68 10.46 13.83
CA GLY A 59 -17.94 10.61 15.24
C GLY A 59 -19.38 10.24 15.50
N SER A 60 -19.56 9.19 16.30
CA SER A 60 -20.82 8.58 16.74
C SER A 60 -21.56 7.63 15.78
N LYS A 61 -20.96 7.15 14.68
CA LYS A 61 -21.53 6.00 13.93
C LYS A 61 -20.79 4.71 14.30
N PRO A 62 -21.50 3.56 14.38
CA PRO A 62 -20.86 2.27 14.62
C PRO A 62 -19.76 2.04 13.59
N ALA A 63 -18.63 1.44 14.02
CA ALA A 63 -17.55 1.04 13.13
C ALA A 63 -18.14 0.38 11.88
N PHE A 64 -17.88 0.96 10.71
CA PHE A 64 -18.41 0.41 9.47
C PHE A 64 -17.69 -0.92 9.22
N VAL A 65 -18.46 -2.01 9.22
CA VAL A 65 -17.92 -3.35 8.95
C VAL A 65 -17.82 -3.50 7.44
N PHE A 66 -16.58 -3.50 6.94
CA PHE A 66 -16.33 -3.70 5.53
C PHE A 66 -16.69 -5.12 5.09
N PRO A 67 -17.18 -5.29 3.84
CA PRO A 67 -17.44 -6.62 3.29
C PRO A 67 -16.19 -7.52 3.32
N VAL A 68 -16.37 -8.75 3.81
CA VAL A 68 -15.34 -9.81 3.82
C VAL A 68 -15.75 -10.91 2.85
N MET A 69 -15.03 -11.02 1.74
CA MET A 69 -15.26 -11.97 0.67
C MET A 69 -14.59 -13.31 0.97
N ASP A 70 -15.36 -14.39 0.88
CA ASP A 70 -14.86 -15.74 1.12
C ASP A 70 -14.35 -16.39 -0.16
N MET A 71 -13.03 -16.39 -0.35
CA MET A 71 -12.39 -16.93 -1.55
C MET A 71 -12.44 -18.46 -1.63
N LYS A 72 -12.89 -19.17 -0.58
CA LYS A 72 -13.08 -20.63 -0.58
C LYS A 72 -13.97 -21.09 -1.73
N HIS A 73 -14.92 -20.24 -2.15
CA HIS A 73 -15.88 -20.57 -3.19
C HIS A 73 -15.39 -20.27 -4.60
N GLN A 74 -14.19 -19.69 -4.79
CA GLN A 74 -13.67 -19.30 -6.10
C GLN A 74 -13.64 -20.46 -7.10
N SER A 75 -13.28 -21.67 -6.65
CA SER A 75 -13.24 -22.89 -7.49
C SER A 75 -14.36 -23.86 -7.14
N SER A 76 -15.47 -23.36 -6.56
CA SER A 76 -16.58 -24.22 -6.17
C SER A 76 -17.29 -24.80 -7.38
N GLN A 77 -17.59 -26.11 -7.32
CA GLN A 77 -18.48 -26.78 -8.28
C GLN A 77 -19.95 -26.43 -8.06
N ASP A 78 -20.28 -25.83 -6.91
CA ASP A 78 -21.60 -25.27 -6.66
C ASP A 78 -21.70 -23.89 -7.33
N HIS A 79 -22.39 -23.88 -8.47
CA HIS A 79 -22.59 -22.67 -9.27
C HIS A 79 -23.25 -21.53 -8.47
N ALA A 80 -24.17 -21.82 -7.55
CA ALA A 80 -24.87 -20.79 -6.80
C ALA A 80 -23.95 -20.10 -5.78
N LEU A 81 -23.04 -20.86 -5.15
CA LEU A 81 -22.04 -20.30 -4.23
C LEU A 81 -21.00 -19.46 -4.98
N ARG A 82 -20.55 -19.91 -6.15
CA ARG A 82 -19.59 -19.17 -6.97
C ARG A 82 -20.21 -17.92 -7.60
N GLU A 83 -21.44 -17.98 -8.08
CA GLU A 83 -22.18 -16.82 -8.60
C GLU A 83 -22.42 -15.77 -7.51
N ARG A 84 -22.71 -16.19 -6.27
CA ARG A 84 -22.79 -15.27 -5.13
C ARG A 84 -21.46 -14.56 -4.89
N LEU A 85 -20.34 -15.28 -4.90
CA LEU A 85 -19.00 -14.68 -4.73
C LEU A 85 -18.70 -13.63 -5.81
N VAL A 86 -19.01 -13.92 -7.07
CA VAL A 86 -18.86 -12.96 -8.19
C VAL A 86 -19.64 -11.69 -7.91
N LYS A 87 -20.92 -11.84 -7.54
CA LYS A 87 -21.81 -10.72 -7.26
C LYS A 87 -21.32 -9.89 -6.07
N ASP A 88 -20.92 -10.54 -4.97
CA ASP A 88 -20.52 -9.84 -3.75
C ASP A 88 -19.22 -9.03 -3.97
N ILE A 89 -18.23 -9.63 -4.65
CA ILE A 89 -16.99 -8.92 -5.03
C ILE A 89 -17.30 -7.76 -5.98
N GLY A 90 -18.12 -7.98 -7.00
CA GLY A 90 -18.48 -6.96 -7.97
C GLY A 90 -19.20 -5.78 -7.34
N LEU A 91 -20.15 -6.04 -6.44
CA LEU A 91 -20.85 -4.98 -5.71
C LEU A 91 -19.92 -4.22 -4.76
N ALA A 92 -19.02 -4.88 -4.05
CA ALA A 92 -18.06 -4.19 -3.20
C ALA A 92 -17.05 -3.37 -4.03
N ALA A 93 -16.62 -3.88 -5.17
CA ALA A 93 -15.81 -3.16 -6.13
C ALA A 93 -16.52 -1.88 -6.64
N GLU A 94 -17.80 -1.96 -7.01
CA GLU A 94 -18.57 -0.78 -7.46
C GLU A 94 -18.83 0.22 -6.34
N GLU A 95 -19.23 -0.29 -5.18
CA GLU A 95 -19.75 0.53 -4.11
C GLU A 95 -18.62 1.16 -3.26
N TRP A 96 -17.52 0.44 -3.07
CA TRP A 96 -16.42 0.83 -2.21
C TRP A 96 -15.09 0.92 -2.96
N GLY A 97 -14.96 0.23 -4.10
CA GLY A 97 -13.67 0.01 -4.75
C GLY A 97 -12.71 -0.81 -3.88
N PHE A 98 -13.24 -1.44 -2.84
CA PHE A 98 -12.48 -1.94 -1.72
C PHE A 98 -13.23 -3.11 -1.07
N PHE A 99 -12.49 -4.14 -0.66
CA PHE A 99 -13.04 -5.23 0.13
C PHE A 99 -11.93 -5.99 0.85
N LEU A 100 -12.31 -6.72 1.90
CA LEU A 100 -11.43 -7.69 2.55
C LEU A 100 -11.66 -9.06 1.93
N VAL A 101 -10.62 -9.89 1.84
CA VAL A 101 -10.71 -11.29 1.41
C VAL A 101 -10.20 -12.21 2.51
N LYS A 102 -10.90 -13.33 2.73
CA LYS A 102 -10.47 -14.43 3.61
C LYS A 102 -10.40 -15.73 2.81
N ASN A 103 -9.80 -16.77 3.40
CA ASN A 103 -9.60 -18.07 2.73
C ASN A 103 -8.88 -17.93 1.38
N HIS A 104 -7.95 -16.97 1.28
CA HIS A 104 -7.22 -16.58 0.07
C HIS A 104 -6.09 -17.55 -0.33
N THR A 105 -5.95 -18.69 0.35
CA THR A 105 -4.98 -19.77 0.08
C THR A 105 -3.50 -19.47 0.31
N ILE A 106 -3.11 -18.19 0.42
CA ILE A 106 -1.73 -17.80 0.78
C ILE A 106 -1.37 -18.36 2.17
N PRO A 107 -0.26 -19.14 2.29
CA PRO A 107 0.15 -19.72 3.55
C PRO A 107 0.45 -18.67 4.63
N ARG A 108 -0.03 -18.91 5.85
CA ARG A 108 0.13 -17.98 6.97
C ARG A 108 1.60 -17.77 7.35
N ASP A 109 2.39 -18.84 7.34
CA ASP A 109 3.83 -18.83 7.59
C ASP A 109 4.59 -17.97 6.58
N LEU A 110 4.16 -17.93 5.32
CA LEU A 110 4.74 -17.05 4.30
C LEU A 110 4.43 -15.57 4.59
N ILE A 111 3.18 -15.26 4.98
CA ILE A 111 2.79 -13.90 5.39
C ILE A 111 3.60 -13.45 6.61
N ASP A 112 3.68 -14.31 7.64
CA ASP A 112 4.41 -14.02 8.87
C ASP A 112 5.92 -13.86 8.58
N LYS A 113 6.49 -14.68 7.68
CA LYS A 113 7.87 -14.54 7.23
C LYS A 113 8.11 -13.18 6.55
N MET A 114 7.23 -12.75 5.66
CA MET A 114 7.33 -11.44 5.01
C MET A 114 7.21 -10.27 6.00
N MET A 115 6.26 -10.36 6.93
CA MET A 115 6.11 -9.36 8.00
C MET A 115 7.37 -9.30 8.88
N SER A 116 7.98 -10.46 9.20
CA SER A 116 9.22 -10.51 9.98
C SER A 116 10.38 -9.82 9.27
N TYR A 117 10.51 -9.96 7.95
CA TYR A 117 11.52 -9.24 7.17
C TYR A 117 11.34 -7.73 7.24
N GLY A 118 10.10 -7.24 7.12
CA GLY A 118 9.79 -5.82 7.30
C GLY A 118 10.19 -5.34 8.71
N HIS A 119 9.75 -6.04 9.76
CA HIS A 119 10.08 -5.69 11.14
C HIS A 119 11.59 -5.69 11.41
N ASN A 120 12.31 -6.72 10.95
CA ASN A 120 13.75 -6.83 11.12
C ASN A 120 14.48 -5.69 10.41
N PHE A 121 14.08 -5.35 9.18
CA PHE A 121 14.66 -4.24 8.43
C PHE A 121 14.48 -2.89 9.14
N PHE A 122 13.25 -2.55 9.57
CA PHE A 122 13.01 -1.25 10.22
C PHE A 122 13.60 -1.15 11.64
N SER A 123 14.00 -2.28 12.23
CA SER A 123 14.74 -2.33 13.49
C SER A 123 16.25 -2.11 13.33
N LEU A 124 16.77 -2.07 12.10
CA LEU A 124 18.18 -1.76 11.84
C LEU A 124 18.52 -0.29 12.13
N PRO A 125 19.79 0.02 12.48
CA PRO A 125 20.25 1.40 12.56
C PRO A 125 20.02 2.16 11.25
N LYS A 126 19.72 3.48 11.34
CA LYS A 126 19.46 4.33 10.18
C LYS A 126 20.54 4.24 9.11
N GLU A 127 21.82 4.15 9.50
CA GLU A 127 22.96 4.08 8.58
C GLU A 127 22.83 2.85 7.68
N LYS A 128 22.38 1.72 8.25
CA LYS A 128 22.20 0.48 7.51
C LYS A 128 20.94 0.52 6.64
N LYS A 129 19.84 1.12 7.13
CA LYS A 129 18.63 1.35 6.32
C LYS A 129 18.95 2.23 5.10
N GLU A 130 19.82 3.23 5.27
CA GLU A 130 20.22 4.17 4.23
C GLU A 130 21.07 3.56 3.11
N GLU A 131 21.77 2.44 3.36
CA GLU A 131 22.45 1.69 2.29
C GLU A 131 21.48 1.15 1.23
N ALA A 132 20.21 0.93 1.60
CA ALA A 132 19.16 0.48 0.70
C ALA A 132 18.40 1.61 -0.02
N VAL A 133 18.79 2.88 0.14
CA VAL A 133 18.18 3.99 -0.61
C VAL A 133 18.38 3.74 -2.10
N PHE A 134 17.30 3.88 -2.86
CA PHE A 134 17.37 3.69 -4.30
C PHE A 134 18.27 4.73 -4.95
N ASN A 135 19.36 4.26 -5.55
CA ASN A 135 20.32 5.14 -6.18
C ASN A 135 19.87 5.51 -7.60
N LEU A 136 19.25 6.70 -7.74
CA LEU A 136 18.83 7.27 -9.02
C LEU A 136 19.96 7.42 -10.05
N THR A 137 21.22 7.46 -9.61
CA THR A 137 22.38 7.54 -10.54
C THR A 137 22.65 6.22 -11.29
N VAL A 138 22.14 5.09 -10.79
CA VAL A 138 22.31 3.75 -11.39
C VAL A 138 21.14 3.38 -12.31
N HIS A 139 19.96 4.00 -12.11
CA HIS A 139 18.74 3.72 -12.87
C HIS A 139 17.96 5.01 -13.22
N PRO A 140 18.43 5.80 -14.20
CA PRO A 140 17.71 6.98 -14.67
C PRO A 140 16.31 6.60 -15.20
N GLY A 141 15.28 7.38 -14.84
CA GLY A 141 13.90 7.19 -15.31
C GLY A 141 13.04 6.22 -14.49
N LYS A 142 13.53 5.73 -13.34
CA LYS A 142 12.72 4.93 -12.40
C LYS A 142 12.16 5.78 -11.25
N ASN A 143 11.03 5.37 -10.70
CA ASN A 143 10.29 6.13 -9.70
C ASN A 143 10.81 5.81 -8.26
N PRO A 144 11.52 6.73 -7.60
CA PRO A 144 12.10 6.51 -6.27
C PRO A 144 11.06 6.37 -5.14
N TYR A 145 9.77 6.57 -5.42
CA TYR A 145 8.70 6.38 -4.43
C TYR A 145 8.31 4.91 -4.21
N TYR A 146 8.73 4.00 -5.10
CA TYR A 146 8.30 2.59 -5.07
C TYR A 146 9.46 1.59 -4.95
N GLN A 147 10.70 2.05 -5.00
CA GLN A 147 11.88 1.18 -4.98
C GLN A 147 12.90 1.69 -3.97
N GLY A 148 13.59 0.75 -3.32
CA GLY A 148 14.55 1.00 -2.26
C GLY A 148 13.92 1.56 -0.98
N TYR A 149 14.79 2.07 -0.12
CA TYR A 149 14.44 2.64 1.17
C TYR A 149 14.10 4.14 1.06
N GLY A 150 13.04 4.55 1.76
CA GLY A 150 12.70 5.95 1.94
C GLY A 150 12.23 6.26 3.35
N GLY A 151 13.06 7.00 4.10
CA GLY A 151 12.74 7.53 5.44
C GLY A 151 13.04 9.02 5.65
N ARG A 152 13.68 9.69 4.67
CA ARG A 152 13.95 11.15 4.70
C ARG A 152 12.99 11.98 3.86
N PHE A 153 12.49 11.38 2.78
CA PHE A 153 11.75 12.04 1.68
C PHE A 153 12.40 13.37 1.28
N GLN A 154 13.66 13.33 0.83
CA GLN A 154 14.42 14.54 0.53
C GLN A 154 13.80 15.43 -0.56
N HIS A 155 12.98 14.83 -1.42
CA HIS A 155 12.26 15.53 -2.48
C HIS A 155 11.01 16.28 -1.99
N LEU A 156 10.58 16.12 -0.74
CA LEU A 156 9.40 16.78 -0.17
C LEU A 156 9.81 17.91 0.79
N GLN A 157 9.35 19.13 0.52
CA GLN A 157 9.57 20.29 1.40
C GLN A 157 8.50 20.40 2.49
N GLU A 158 7.28 19.96 2.19
CA GLU A 158 6.11 19.97 3.07
C GLU A 158 5.27 18.70 2.85
N LYS A 159 4.27 18.47 3.71
CA LYS A 159 3.35 17.31 3.63
C LYS A 159 4.12 15.98 3.57
N VAL A 160 5.19 15.89 4.34
CA VAL A 160 5.99 14.68 4.44
C VAL A 160 5.19 13.62 5.21
N PRO A 161 5.08 12.39 4.68
CA PRO A 161 4.42 11.30 5.39
C PRO A 161 5.23 10.85 6.61
N TRP A 162 4.54 10.53 7.71
CA TRP A 162 5.13 9.95 8.91
C TRP A 162 5.28 8.42 8.74
N LEU A 163 6.21 8.05 7.86
CA LEU A 163 6.36 6.70 7.32
C LEU A 163 7.82 6.45 6.96
N GLU A 164 8.30 5.23 7.15
CA GLU A 164 9.44 4.70 6.43
C GLU A 164 8.96 3.59 5.50
N HIS A 165 9.60 3.43 4.34
CA HIS A 165 9.26 2.33 3.45
C HIS A 165 10.49 1.66 2.86
N LEU A 166 10.30 0.40 2.47
CA LEU A 166 11.22 -0.36 1.66
C LEU A 166 10.42 -1.10 0.60
N GLY A 167 10.76 -0.97 -0.68
CA GLY A 167 10.07 -1.68 -1.74
C GLY A 167 10.98 -2.03 -2.91
N GLU A 168 10.52 -2.91 -3.79
CA GLU A 168 11.21 -3.26 -5.02
C GLU A 168 10.23 -3.88 -6.03
N LEU A 169 10.62 -3.94 -7.30
CA LEU A 169 9.91 -4.69 -8.32
C LEU A 169 10.18 -6.19 -8.17
N GLU A 170 9.16 -7.01 -8.37
CA GLU A 170 9.31 -8.47 -8.49
C GLU A 170 10.18 -8.82 -9.72
N HIS A 171 9.93 -8.12 -10.83
CA HIS A 171 10.63 -8.29 -12.09
C HIS A 171 11.27 -6.98 -12.61
N PRO A 172 12.54 -7.00 -13.05
CA PRO A 172 13.45 -8.15 -13.02
C PRO A 172 13.91 -8.48 -11.59
N VAL A 173 14.11 -9.78 -11.31
CA VAL A 173 14.53 -10.33 -10.00
C VAL A 173 15.87 -9.74 -9.51
N SER A 174 16.66 -9.12 -10.40
CA SER A 174 17.91 -8.47 -10.04
C SER A 174 17.75 -7.34 -9.01
N GLY A 175 16.61 -6.63 -8.99
CA GLY A 175 16.34 -5.60 -7.98
C GLY A 175 16.34 -6.18 -6.58
N VAL A 176 15.53 -7.22 -6.35
CA VAL A 176 15.43 -7.91 -5.07
C VAL A 176 16.77 -8.50 -4.64
N LYS A 177 17.53 -9.10 -5.57
CA LYS A 177 18.86 -9.65 -5.28
C LYS A 177 19.88 -8.59 -4.86
N ASN A 178 19.86 -7.43 -5.52
CA ASN A 178 20.74 -6.32 -5.17
C ASN A 178 20.39 -5.75 -3.78
N LEU A 179 19.10 -5.60 -3.49
CA LEU A 179 18.65 -5.16 -2.18
C LEU A 179 19.05 -6.17 -1.08
N ALA A 180 18.85 -7.46 -1.34
CA ALA A 180 19.18 -8.53 -0.41
C ALA A 180 20.67 -8.59 -0.08
N SER A 181 21.55 -8.36 -1.06
CA SER A 181 23.01 -8.41 -0.85
C SER A 181 23.54 -7.23 -0.05
N ILE A 182 22.87 -6.07 -0.11
CA ILE A 182 23.17 -4.89 0.71
C ILE A 182 22.73 -5.14 2.15
N LEU A 183 21.50 -5.60 2.35
CA LEU A 183 20.89 -5.71 3.68
C LEU A 183 21.39 -6.93 4.46
N TRP A 184 21.51 -8.06 3.78
CA TRP A 184 21.91 -9.34 4.36
C TRP A 184 23.05 -9.94 3.54
N PRO A 185 24.31 -9.52 3.79
CA PRO A 185 25.46 -10.01 3.03
C PRO A 185 25.77 -11.49 3.29
N GLU A 186 25.24 -12.07 4.37
CA GLU A 186 25.29 -13.52 4.61
C GLU A 186 24.44 -14.25 3.56
N SER A 187 25.07 -15.19 2.84
CA SER A 187 24.47 -15.79 1.64
C SER A 187 23.18 -16.58 1.91
N ASN A 188 23.03 -17.14 3.10
CA ASN A 188 21.85 -17.90 3.52
C ASN A 188 20.63 -16.98 3.72
N GLU A 189 20.77 -15.86 4.43
CA GLU A 189 19.66 -14.95 4.70
C GLU A 189 19.26 -14.17 3.45
N SER A 190 20.25 -13.73 2.66
CA SER A 190 20.03 -13.11 1.35
C SER A 190 19.18 -14.00 0.42
N ALA A 191 19.53 -15.29 0.34
CA ALA A 191 18.80 -16.26 -0.46
C ALA A 191 17.39 -16.52 0.12
N SER A 192 17.26 -16.62 1.45
CA SER A 192 15.98 -16.82 2.12
C SER A 192 15.00 -15.66 1.89
N PHE A 193 15.50 -14.42 1.93
CA PHE A 193 14.71 -13.22 1.64
C PHE A 193 14.26 -13.19 0.17
N CYS A 194 15.19 -13.42 -0.76
CA CYS A 194 14.86 -13.46 -2.19
C CYS A 194 13.78 -14.51 -2.50
N GLU A 195 13.90 -15.71 -1.92
CA GLU A 195 12.90 -16.77 -2.10
C GLU A 195 11.57 -16.39 -1.46
N ALA A 196 11.57 -15.83 -0.25
CA ALA A 196 10.34 -15.39 0.41
C ALA A 196 9.59 -14.33 -0.41
N VAL A 197 10.29 -13.31 -0.91
CA VAL A 197 9.72 -12.27 -1.78
C VAL A 197 9.14 -12.89 -3.05
N LYS A 198 9.88 -13.79 -3.70
CA LYS A 198 9.43 -14.47 -4.91
C LYS A 198 8.16 -15.29 -4.66
N THR A 199 8.18 -16.20 -3.68
CA THR A 199 7.03 -17.05 -3.35
C THR A 199 5.82 -16.23 -2.93
N PHE A 200 6.03 -15.16 -2.15
CA PHE A 200 4.95 -14.26 -1.74
C PHE A 200 4.35 -13.50 -2.92
N SER A 201 5.20 -12.93 -3.79
CA SER A 201 4.74 -12.20 -4.99
C SER A 201 3.98 -13.11 -5.95
N GLU A 202 4.46 -14.34 -6.16
CA GLU A 202 3.74 -15.36 -6.94
C GLU A 202 2.37 -15.68 -6.34
N ALA A 203 2.28 -15.87 -5.02
CA ALA A 203 1.02 -16.16 -4.33
C ALA A 203 0.02 -14.99 -4.42
N ILE A 204 0.49 -13.75 -4.19
CA ILE A 204 -0.34 -12.55 -4.32
C ILE A 204 -0.80 -12.35 -5.76
N ARG A 205 0.09 -12.56 -6.75
CA ARG A 205 -0.24 -12.46 -8.17
C ARG A 205 -1.35 -13.44 -8.57
N GLN A 206 -1.28 -14.69 -8.09
CA GLN A 206 -2.33 -15.67 -8.33
C GLN A 206 -3.67 -15.26 -7.71
N LEU A 207 -3.66 -14.71 -6.50
CA LEU A 207 -4.86 -14.15 -5.88
C LEU A 207 -5.41 -12.97 -6.69
N GLY A 208 -4.55 -12.06 -7.16
CA GLY A 208 -4.92 -10.95 -8.02
C GLY A 208 -5.57 -11.41 -9.32
N ILE A 209 -5.01 -12.43 -9.98
CA ILE A 209 -5.60 -13.07 -11.16
C ILE A 209 -7.01 -13.60 -10.87
N GLN A 210 -7.19 -14.31 -9.76
CA GLN A 210 -8.52 -14.82 -9.37
C GLN A 210 -9.53 -13.70 -9.13
N ILE A 211 -9.10 -12.60 -8.51
CA ILE A 211 -9.95 -11.42 -8.30
C ILE A 211 -10.31 -10.77 -9.64
N PHE A 212 -9.35 -10.62 -10.55
CA PHE A 212 -9.60 -10.10 -11.90
C PHE A 212 -10.63 -10.96 -12.65
N GLU A 213 -10.55 -12.28 -12.56
CA GLU A 213 -11.52 -13.18 -13.19
C GLU A 213 -12.93 -13.00 -12.61
N LEU A 214 -13.06 -12.90 -11.29
CA LEU A 214 -14.34 -12.65 -10.60
C LEU A 214 -14.94 -11.30 -11.03
N LEU A 215 -14.11 -10.27 -11.13
CA LEU A 215 -14.49 -8.94 -11.59
C LEU A 215 -14.91 -8.93 -13.06
N ALA A 216 -14.22 -9.65 -13.94
CA ALA A 216 -14.58 -9.78 -15.35
C ALA A 216 -15.96 -10.44 -15.51
N GLU A 217 -16.21 -11.53 -14.79
CA GLU A 217 -17.50 -12.23 -14.81
C GLU A 217 -18.64 -11.34 -14.31
N HIS A 218 -18.42 -10.54 -13.26
CA HIS A 218 -19.41 -9.57 -12.77
C HIS A 218 -19.77 -8.51 -13.81
N LEU A 219 -18.78 -8.05 -14.57
CA LEU A 219 -18.97 -7.15 -15.71
C LEU A 219 -19.56 -7.85 -16.95
N LYS A 220 -19.91 -9.14 -16.86
CA LYS A 220 -20.40 -9.99 -17.96
C LYS A 220 -19.42 -10.09 -19.13
N LEU A 221 -18.12 -10.02 -18.81
CA LEU A 221 -17.03 -10.24 -19.76
C LEU A 221 -16.58 -11.70 -19.73
N GLU A 222 -15.75 -12.08 -20.70
CA GLU A 222 -15.05 -13.37 -20.65
C GLU A 222 -14.21 -13.46 -19.37
N ARG A 223 -14.20 -14.63 -18.73
CA ARG A 223 -13.52 -14.83 -17.43
C ARG A 223 -12.07 -14.36 -17.47
N ASP A 224 -11.34 -14.65 -18.54
CA ASP A 224 -9.94 -14.32 -18.70
C ASP A 224 -9.69 -12.92 -19.31
N PHE A 225 -10.72 -12.08 -19.44
CA PHE A 225 -10.65 -10.77 -20.10
C PHE A 225 -9.50 -9.92 -19.57
N PHE A 226 -9.33 -9.85 -18.24
CA PHE A 226 -8.19 -9.18 -17.61
C PHE A 226 -6.99 -10.13 -17.44
N SER A 227 -7.21 -11.37 -16.98
CA SER A 227 -6.12 -12.27 -16.57
C SER A 227 -5.20 -12.68 -17.73
N LYS A 228 -5.69 -12.71 -18.97
CA LYS A 228 -4.88 -12.98 -20.18
C LYS A 228 -3.75 -11.97 -20.43
N HIS A 229 -3.80 -10.81 -19.79
CA HIS A 229 -2.73 -9.80 -19.84
C HIS A 229 -1.61 -10.07 -18.83
N PHE A 230 -1.82 -10.99 -17.88
CA PHE A 230 -0.86 -11.42 -16.87
C PHE A 230 -0.23 -12.79 -17.16
N ALA A 231 -0.64 -13.46 -18.24
CA ALA A 231 0.00 -14.68 -18.73
C ALA A 231 1.39 -14.36 -19.33
N GLU A 232 2.35 -15.25 -19.10
CA GLU A 232 3.80 -15.10 -19.29
C GLU A 232 4.21 -14.41 -20.61
N ASP A 233 5.31 -13.63 -20.52
CA ASP A 233 5.96 -12.85 -21.60
C ASP A 233 5.41 -11.45 -21.89
N LYS A 234 4.64 -10.86 -20.95
CA LYS A 234 4.18 -9.47 -21.04
C LYS A 234 4.62 -8.64 -19.84
N ALA A 235 4.85 -7.36 -20.08
CA ALA A 235 5.40 -6.35 -19.17
C ALA A 235 4.49 -5.99 -17.96
N TYR A 236 3.95 -6.98 -17.25
CA TYR A 236 3.32 -6.72 -15.97
C TYR A 236 4.42 -6.39 -14.94
N GLN A 237 4.14 -5.41 -14.09
CA GLN A 237 5.03 -4.96 -13.04
C GLN A 237 4.30 -5.13 -11.72
N THR A 238 4.60 -6.22 -11.01
CA THR A 238 4.26 -6.33 -9.58
C THR A 238 5.38 -5.66 -8.79
N ASN A 239 5.03 -4.81 -7.84
CA ASN A 239 5.95 -4.21 -6.91
C ASN A 239 5.49 -4.53 -5.50
N TRP A 240 6.40 -4.91 -4.62
CA TRP A 240 6.08 -5.07 -3.20
C TRP A 240 6.64 -3.89 -2.41
N ARG A 241 6.01 -3.57 -1.28
CA ARG A 241 6.45 -2.49 -0.40
C ARG A 241 6.09 -2.78 1.05
N PHE A 242 7.08 -2.71 1.92
CA PHE A 242 6.88 -2.58 3.35
C PHE A 242 6.68 -1.12 3.71
N ASN A 243 5.61 -0.82 4.44
CA ASN A 243 5.33 0.49 5.02
C ASN A 243 5.33 0.41 6.54
N HIS A 244 6.23 1.16 7.17
CA HIS A 244 6.42 1.23 8.61
C HIS A 244 6.02 2.61 9.14
N TYR A 245 5.01 2.64 9.99
CA TYR A 245 4.51 3.85 10.63
C TYR A 245 4.98 3.83 12.09
N PRO A 246 6.09 4.52 12.44
CA PRO A 246 6.53 4.58 13.82
C PRO A 246 5.58 5.45 14.65
N PRO A 247 5.52 5.21 15.98
CA PRO A 247 4.74 6.03 16.89
C PRO A 247 5.06 7.52 16.73
N CYS A 248 4.03 8.35 16.67
CA CYS A 248 4.21 9.80 16.59
C CYS A 248 3.79 10.46 17.91
N PRO A 249 4.62 11.32 18.52
CA PRO A 249 4.25 12.05 19.74
C PRO A 249 3.21 13.16 19.49
N ALA A 250 2.99 13.53 18.22
CA ALA A 250 2.07 14.59 17.81
C ALA A 250 1.18 14.12 16.64
N PRO A 251 0.41 13.02 16.81
CA PRO A 251 -0.33 12.38 15.73
C PRO A 251 -1.39 13.31 15.13
N ASP A 252 -1.94 14.22 15.94
CA ASP A 252 -2.94 15.21 15.54
C ASP A 252 -2.42 16.17 14.47
N PHE A 253 -1.11 16.20 14.20
CA PHE A 253 -0.50 17.12 13.23
C PHE A 253 -0.06 16.46 11.93
N VAL A 254 0.05 15.13 11.91
CA VAL A 254 0.70 14.38 10.84
C VAL A 254 -0.25 13.37 10.20
N LEU A 255 0.15 12.85 9.05
CA LEU A 255 -0.45 11.65 8.47
C LEU A 255 0.66 10.64 8.22
N GLY A 256 0.39 9.36 8.49
CA GLY A 256 1.29 8.28 8.12
C GLY A 256 1.50 8.24 6.61
N LEU A 257 0.42 8.29 5.84
CA LEU A 257 0.44 8.55 4.40
C LEU A 257 -0.78 9.39 4.03
N GLY A 258 -0.57 10.48 3.30
CA GLY A 258 -1.64 11.43 2.95
C GLY A 258 -2.72 10.84 2.04
N PRO A 259 -3.83 11.57 1.83
CA PRO A 259 -4.88 11.17 0.90
C PRO A 259 -4.35 10.97 -0.52
N HIS A 260 -4.51 9.77 -1.07
CA HIS A 260 -4.07 9.41 -2.41
C HIS A 260 -4.94 8.30 -3.01
N THR A 261 -4.79 8.07 -4.31
CA THR A 261 -5.35 6.92 -5.02
C THR A 261 -4.20 6.08 -5.56
N ASP A 262 -4.36 4.77 -5.59
CA ASP A 262 -3.35 3.88 -6.15
C ASP A 262 -3.39 3.91 -7.69
N PRO A 263 -2.27 4.21 -8.38
CA PRO A 263 -2.28 4.33 -9.84
C PRO A 263 -2.32 2.98 -10.57
N ASN A 264 -2.02 1.88 -9.89
CA ASN A 264 -2.01 0.51 -10.41
C ASN A 264 -3.43 -0.03 -10.65
N ALA A 265 -3.53 -1.29 -11.09
CA ALA A 265 -4.84 -1.93 -11.32
C ALA A 265 -5.45 -2.45 -10.01
N LEU A 266 -4.63 -3.12 -9.19
CA LEU A 266 -5.05 -3.75 -7.94
C LEU A 266 -3.92 -3.62 -6.93
N THR A 267 -4.24 -3.26 -5.68
CA THR A 267 -3.31 -3.33 -4.55
C THR A 267 -3.83 -4.35 -3.56
N ILE A 268 -2.98 -5.28 -3.13
CA ILE A 268 -3.29 -6.27 -2.10
C ILE A 268 -2.42 -5.98 -0.87
N ILE A 269 -3.05 -5.78 0.28
CA ILE A 269 -2.38 -5.32 1.50
C ILE A 269 -2.53 -6.35 2.61
N VAL A 270 -1.39 -6.81 3.13
CA VAL A 270 -1.29 -7.45 4.44
C VAL A 270 -1.26 -6.35 5.48
N GLN A 271 -2.28 -6.28 6.35
CA GLN A 271 -2.29 -5.36 7.48
C GLN A 271 -1.72 -6.04 8.72
N GLY A 272 -0.92 -5.32 9.51
CA GLY A 272 -0.66 -5.70 10.89
C GLY A 272 -1.87 -5.46 11.79
N ASP A 273 -1.72 -5.71 13.09
CA ASP A 273 -2.81 -5.69 14.07
C ASP A 273 -3.23 -4.28 14.54
N VAL A 274 -2.67 -3.24 13.92
CA VAL A 274 -2.89 -1.85 14.29
C VAL A 274 -3.70 -1.14 13.20
N ALA A 275 -4.87 -0.62 13.60
CA ALA A 275 -5.72 0.19 12.73
C ALA A 275 -5.02 1.49 12.32
N GLY A 276 -5.39 2.01 11.15
CA GLY A 276 -4.86 3.28 10.65
C GLY A 276 -5.15 3.54 9.19
N TYR A 277 -5.52 2.51 8.43
CA TYR A 277 -5.98 2.69 7.05
C TYR A 277 -7.40 3.25 7.04
N GLN A 278 -7.62 4.31 6.26
CA GLN A 278 -8.91 4.95 6.11
C GLN A 278 -9.28 5.15 4.63
N LEU A 279 -10.57 5.02 4.34
CA LEU A 279 -11.16 5.20 3.01
C LEU A 279 -12.13 6.37 3.02
N LEU A 280 -12.08 7.20 1.98
CA LEU A 280 -13.05 8.27 1.80
C LEU A 280 -14.25 7.78 1.00
N LYS A 281 -15.46 8.01 1.52
CA LYS A 281 -16.71 7.84 0.77
C LYS A 281 -17.74 8.87 1.20
N ASN A 282 -18.40 9.50 0.24
CA ASN A 282 -19.44 10.52 0.48
C ASN A 282 -18.98 11.63 1.45
N ASP A 283 -17.73 12.09 1.32
CA ASP A 283 -17.12 13.09 2.22
C ASP A 283 -16.97 12.65 3.69
N PHE A 284 -16.95 11.33 3.95
CA PHE A 284 -16.63 10.74 5.25
C PHE A 284 -15.42 9.80 5.15
N TRP A 285 -14.48 9.95 6.08
CA TRP A 285 -13.41 8.97 6.27
C TRP A 285 -13.92 7.79 7.12
N PHE A 286 -13.78 6.58 6.59
CA PHE A 286 -14.10 5.33 7.25
C PHE A 286 -12.81 4.59 7.63
N GLN A 287 -12.64 4.31 8.91
CA GLN A 287 -11.54 3.48 9.40
C GLN A 287 -11.78 2.01 9.07
N VAL A 288 -10.78 1.38 8.47
CA VAL A 288 -10.75 -0.07 8.26
C VAL A 288 -10.09 -0.71 9.46
N GLU A 289 -10.85 -1.47 10.23
CA GLU A 289 -10.34 -2.27 11.34
C GLU A 289 -9.58 -3.50 10.81
N PRO A 290 -8.41 -3.85 11.37
CA PRO A 290 -7.73 -5.10 11.06
C PRO A 290 -8.63 -6.30 11.38
N VAL A 291 -8.86 -7.16 10.38
CA VAL A 291 -9.59 -8.42 10.56
C VAL A 291 -8.60 -9.58 10.43
N PRO A 292 -8.49 -10.47 11.44
CA PRO A 292 -7.56 -11.60 11.39
C PRO A 292 -7.75 -12.48 10.16
N ASP A 293 -6.63 -12.96 9.61
CA ASP A 293 -6.57 -13.85 8.43
C ASP A 293 -7.32 -13.30 7.21
N THR A 294 -7.31 -11.98 7.05
CA THR A 294 -7.79 -11.30 5.86
C THR A 294 -6.70 -10.49 5.18
N LEU A 295 -6.87 -10.32 3.88
CA LEU A 295 -6.10 -9.37 3.07
C LEU A 295 -7.03 -8.27 2.60
N LEU A 296 -6.50 -7.07 2.53
CA LEU A 296 -7.22 -5.91 2.02
C LEU A 296 -6.97 -5.79 0.53
N VAL A 297 -8.03 -5.60 -0.25
CA VAL A 297 -7.97 -5.43 -1.70
C VAL A 297 -8.49 -4.03 -2.06
N ASN A 298 -7.67 -3.25 -2.75
CA ASN A 298 -8.01 -1.93 -3.25
C ASN A 298 -7.95 -1.91 -4.79
N ILE A 299 -8.97 -1.36 -5.43
CA ILE A 299 -9.04 -1.17 -6.89
C ILE A 299 -8.34 0.13 -7.24
N GLY A 300 -7.20 0.05 -7.91
CA GLY A 300 -6.48 1.24 -8.32
C GLY A 300 -7.12 1.93 -9.53
N THR A 301 -6.70 3.18 -9.77
CA THR A 301 -7.24 4.08 -10.77
C THR A 301 -7.21 3.48 -12.18
N ALA A 302 -6.18 2.68 -12.51
CA ALA A 302 -6.10 2.05 -13.83
C ALA A 302 -7.25 1.07 -14.07
N LEU A 303 -7.60 0.24 -13.08
CA LEU A 303 -8.73 -0.67 -13.21
C LEU A 303 -10.07 0.07 -13.11
N GLN A 304 -10.17 1.09 -12.26
CA GLN A 304 -11.38 1.91 -12.12
C GLN A 304 -11.82 2.58 -13.43
N VAL A 305 -10.87 3.11 -14.21
CA VAL A 305 -11.16 3.69 -15.55
C VAL A 305 -11.76 2.63 -16.48
N ILE A 306 -11.20 1.41 -16.45
CA ILE A 306 -11.70 0.31 -17.28
C ILE A 306 -13.09 -0.12 -16.78
N PHE A 307 -13.25 -0.33 -15.48
CA PHE A 307 -14.51 -0.69 -14.82
C PHE A 307 -15.65 0.26 -15.20
N THR A 308 -15.41 1.56 -15.11
CA THR A 308 -16.40 2.60 -15.42
C THR A 308 -16.86 2.55 -16.87
N SER A 309 -16.02 2.09 -17.80
CA SER A 309 -16.39 1.98 -19.21
C SER A 309 -17.35 0.81 -19.52
N PHE A 310 -17.41 -0.18 -18.62
CA PHE A 310 -18.30 -1.35 -18.75
C PHE A 310 -19.55 -1.26 -17.89
N LEU A 311 -19.59 -0.37 -16.90
CA LEU A 311 -20.75 -0.20 -16.03
C LEU A 311 -21.79 0.73 -16.64
N THR A 312 -23.06 0.35 -16.47
CA THR A 312 -24.20 1.22 -16.82
C THR A 312 -24.56 2.17 -15.67
N SER A 313 -24.10 1.86 -14.46
CA SER A 313 -24.16 2.68 -13.24
C SER A 313 -22.90 3.54 -13.09
N SER A 314 -23.01 4.64 -12.35
CA SER A 314 -21.86 5.47 -11.98
C SER A 314 -20.98 4.71 -10.99
N PHE A 315 -19.74 4.39 -11.36
CA PHE A 315 -18.73 3.93 -10.42
C PHE A 315 -18.38 5.09 -9.48
N SER A 316 -18.38 4.86 -8.17
CA SER A 316 -18.06 5.91 -7.21
C SER A 316 -16.61 6.38 -7.43
N SER A 317 -16.37 7.68 -7.29
CA SER A 317 -15.13 8.40 -7.66
C SER A 317 -13.84 7.76 -7.15
N ALA A 318 -12.69 8.22 -7.68
CA ALA A 318 -11.35 7.74 -7.31
C ALA A 318 -11.21 7.43 -5.81
N ILE A 319 -10.74 6.22 -5.50
CA ILE A 319 -10.68 5.72 -4.12
C ILE A 319 -9.59 6.46 -3.39
N LEU A 320 -9.99 7.48 -2.64
CA LEU A 320 -9.06 8.24 -1.82
C LEU A 320 -8.86 7.48 -0.51
N GLN A 321 -7.62 7.07 -0.27
CA GLN A 321 -7.18 6.38 0.94
C GLN A 321 -6.12 7.20 1.66
N LYS A 322 -6.04 7.04 2.98
CA LYS A 322 -4.93 7.59 3.78
C LYS A 322 -4.55 6.61 4.89
N ASN A 323 -3.37 6.79 5.44
CA ASN A 323 -2.94 6.05 6.62
C ASN A 323 -2.66 7.02 7.76
N MET A 324 -3.25 6.74 8.92
CA MET A 324 -2.99 7.41 10.18
C MET A 324 -1.75 6.80 10.84
N THR A 325 -1.14 7.55 11.74
CA THR A 325 -0.16 7.04 12.70
C THR A 325 -0.70 7.25 14.11
N ASN A 326 -0.26 6.42 15.04
CA ASN A 326 -0.77 6.36 16.41
C ASN A 326 0.31 6.73 17.42
N LEU A 327 -0.10 7.01 18.66
CA LEU A 327 0.83 7.22 19.79
C LEU A 327 1.55 5.92 20.18
N VAL A 328 0.92 4.77 19.96
CA VAL A 328 1.40 3.38 20.14
C VAL A 328 0.30 2.44 19.59
N PRO A 329 0.61 1.25 19.02
CA PRO A 329 1.91 0.72 18.61
C PRO A 329 2.28 1.09 17.17
N THR A 330 3.50 0.73 16.77
CA THR A 330 3.96 0.72 15.38
C THR A 330 3.01 -0.07 14.47
N ARG A 331 2.81 0.41 13.25
CA ARG A 331 2.07 -0.32 12.21
C ARG A 331 3.00 -0.72 11.06
N LEU A 332 2.95 -1.98 10.64
CA LEU A 332 3.60 -2.48 9.42
C LEU A 332 2.51 -2.93 8.44
N ALA A 333 2.69 -2.61 7.16
CA ALA A 333 1.87 -3.16 6.09
C ALA A 333 2.76 -3.63 4.94
N VAL A 334 2.42 -4.77 4.33
CA VAL A 334 3.01 -5.21 3.05
C VAL A 334 1.99 -4.94 1.96
N LEU A 335 2.38 -4.14 0.98
CA LEU A 335 1.58 -3.83 -0.20
C LEU A 335 2.19 -4.57 -1.38
N SER A 336 1.34 -5.08 -2.26
CA SER A 336 1.75 -5.71 -3.52
C SER A 336 0.76 -5.46 -4.64
#